data_AF-A0A7Y2FBV2-F1
#
_entry.id   AF-A0A7Y2FBV2-F1
#
_cell.length_a   1.000
_cell.length_b   1.000
_cell.length_c   1.000
_cell.angle_alpha   90.00
_cell.angle_beta   90.00
_cell.angle_gamma   90.00
#
_symmetry.space_group_name_H-M   'P 1'
#
loop_
_entity.id
_entity.type
_entity.pdbx_description
1 polymer ?
#
loop_
_entity_poly.entity_id
_entity_poly.type
_entity_poly.pdbx_seq_one_letter_code
_entity_poly.pdbx_strand_id
1 'polypeptide(L)'
;MVENQLKSRGILDEATLKSMATIPRESFVPDYQKPFAYQDRPLSIGEGQTISQPYIVAFMTQALRLKQTDRVLEIGTGSGYQAAVLSQIVDSVYTVEIVESLATSAQKNLKELGLYNVQVKLGDGYRGWKEHAPFDAILVTAGAEYMPLYLVEQLAENGRMIIPIGPHRGVRQLVLLRKKNGKIKSKNLMAVRFVPFITPEKQ
;
A
#
# COMPACT_ATOMS: atom_id res chain seq x y z
N MET A 1 15.42 -6.47 -10.74
CA MET A 1 14.39 -5.49 -10.32
C MET A 1 15.01 -4.15 -9.90
N VAL A 2 15.76 -4.09 -8.79
CA VAL A 2 16.20 -2.82 -8.17
C VAL A 2 17.02 -1.90 -9.07
N GLU A 3 18.17 -2.33 -9.59
CA GLU A 3 19.05 -1.46 -10.42
C GLU A 3 18.37 -1.03 -11.73
N ASN A 4 17.92 -2.02 -12.51
CA ASN A 4 17.51 -1.77 -13.90
C ASN A 4 16.07 -1.25 -14.05
N GLN A 5 15.17 -1.53 -13.10
CA GLN A 5 13.76 -1.15 -13.19
C GLN A 5 13.38 -0.02 -12.23
N LEU A 6 13.99 0.07 -11.04
CA LEU A 6 13.61 1.06 -10.03
C LEU A 6 14.53 2.29 -10.05
N LYS A 7 15.84 2.11 -9.88
CA LYS A 7 16.80 3.22 -9.85
C LYS A 7 16.85 4.00 -11.16
N SER A 8 16.88 3.30 -12.29
CA SER A 8 16.84 3.88 -13.64
C SER A 8 15.61 4.78 -13.89
N ARG A 9 14.54 4.62 -13.08
CA ARG A 9 13.29 5.37 -13.18
C ARG A 9 13.05 6.31 -11.99
N GLY A 10 14.11 6.67 -11.26
CA GLY A 10 14.06 7.71 -10.24
C GLY A 10 13.64 7.26 -8.84
N ILE A 11 13.65 5.96 -8.56
CA ILE A 11 13.60 5.46 -7.17
C ILE A 11 15.00 5.53 -6.60
N LEU A 12 15.24 6.50 -5.71
CA LEU A 12 16.54 6.82 -5.13
C LEU A 12 16.54 6.72 -3.59
N ASP A 13 15.37 6.56 -2.96
CA ASP A 13 15.26 6.39 -1.51
C ASP A 13 15.87 5.05 -1.07
N GLU A 14 16.95 5.12 -0.31
CA GLU A 14 17.75 3.96 0.08
C GLU A 14 16.96 2.96 0.91
N ALA A 15 16.11 3.44 1.83
CA ALA A 15 15.26 2.58 2.66
C ALA A 15 14.26 1.80 1.79
N THR A 16 13.62 2.48 0.83
CA THR A 16 12.74 1.85 -0.15
C THR A 16 13.47 0.81 -1.00
N LEU A 17 14.63 1.16 -1.55
CA LEU A 17 15.42 0.26 -2.40
C LEU A 17 15.90 -0.97 -1.64
N LYS A 18 16.38 -0.79 -0.39
CA LYS A 18 16.78 -1.88 0.50
C LYS A 18 15.60 -2.79 0.80
N SER A 19 14.44 -2.23 1.17
CA SER A 19 13.25 -3.02 1.44
C SER A 19 12.80 -3.85 0.22
N MET A 20 12.76 -3.23 -0.97
CA MET A 20 12.44 -3.90 -2.24
C MET A 20 13.45 -5.00 -2.61
N ALA A 21 14.70 -4.92 -2.16
CA ALA A 21 15.71 -5.95 -2.36
C ALA A 21 15.58 -7.12 -1.36
N THR A 22 15.19 -6.82 -0.12
CA THR A 22 15.12 -7.79 0.97
C THR A 22 13.85 -8.63 0.93
N ILE A 23 12.69 -8.05 0.61
CA ILE A 23 11.42 -8.76 0.67
C ILE A 23 11.27 -9.69 -0.55
N PRO A 24 11.12 -11.01 -0.36
CA PRO A 24 11.00 -11.98 -1.45
C PRO A 24 9.60 -11.93 -2.07
N ARG A 25 9.43 -11.12 -3.11
CA ARG A 25 8.15 -10.86 -3.79
C ARG A 25 7.45 -12.14 -4.29
N GLU A 26 8.19 -13.16 -4.66
CA GLU A 26 7.71 -14.49 -5.05
C GLU A 26 6.97 -15.24 -3.93
N SER A 27 7.19 -14.85 -2.67
CA SER A 27 6.45 -15.40 -1.52
C SER A 27 5.03 -14.82 -1.42
N PHE A 28 4.72 -13.78 -2.18
CA PHE A 28 3.45 -13.05 -2.16
C PHE A 28 2.61 -13.27 -3.42
N VAL A 29 2.95 -14.27 -4.22
CA VAL A 29 2.20 -14.63 -5.43
C VAL A 29 1.90 -16.12 -5.47
N PRO A 30 0.81 -16.55 -6.13
CA PRO A 30 0.55 -17.97 -6.38
C PRO A 30 1.71 -18.65 -7.13
N ASP A 31 1.85 -19.98 -6.98
CA ASP A 31 2.96 -20.73 -7.56
C ASP A 31 3.13 -20.52 -9.07
N TYR A 32 2.02 -20.48 -9.82
CA TYR A 32 2.04 -20.26 -11.26
C TYR A 32 2.51 -18.84 -11.67
N GLN A 33 2.56 -17.89 -10.73
CA GLN A 33 3.06 -16.53 -10.95
C GLN A 33 4.51 -16.34 -10.50
N LYS A 34 5.10 -17.26 -9.72
CA LYS A 34 6.47 -17.13 -9.19
C LYS A 34 7.53 -16.83 -10.27
N PRO A 35 7.53 -17.46 -11.46
CA PRO A 35 8.48 -17.12 -12.53
C PRO A 35 8.39 -15.66 -13.01
N PHE A 36 7.26 -14.99 -12.75
CA PHE A 36 7.00 -13.62 -13.16
C PHE A 36 7.12 -12.61 -12.01
N ALA A 37 7.38 -13.05 -10.77
CA ALA A 37 7.27 -12.23 -9.56
C ALA A 37 8.02 -10.89 -9.66
N TYR A 38 9.19 -10.88 -10.32
CA TYR A 38 10.07 -9.73 -10.46
C TYR A 38 9.97 -9.01 -11.82
N GLN A 39 8.98 -9.35 -12.63
CA GLN A 39 8.62 -8.56 -13.79
C GLN A 39 7.93 -7.27 -13.33
N ASP A 40 8.25 -6.15 -13.98
CA ASP A 40 7.69 -4.85 -13.59
C ASP A 40 6.26 -4.65 -14.11
N ARG A 41 5.32 -5.50 -13.65
CA ARG A 41 3.89 -5.47 -13.97
C ARG A 41 3.07 -6.02 -12.81
N PRO A 42 1.76 -5.71 -12.72
CA PRO A 42 0.88 -6.38 -11.77
C PRO A 42 0.69 -7.86 -12.12
N LEU A 43 0.47 -8.70 -11.10
CA LEU A 43 0.20 -10.13 -11.26
C LEU A 43 -1.07 -10.49 -10.50
N SER A 44 -1.84 -11.46 -11.02
CA SER A 44 -3.06 -11.95 -10.34
C SER A 44 -2.70 -12.67 -9.05
N ILE A 45 -3.44 -12.39 -7.98
CA ILE A 45 -3.33 -13.07 -6.68
C ILE A 45 -4.61 -13.81 -6.28
N GLY A 46 -5.54 -13.98 -7.23
CA GLY A 46 -6.88 -14.52 -6.95
C GLY A 46 -7.89 -13.44 -6.58
N GLU A 47 -9.16 -13.82 -6.43
CA GLU A 47 -10.26 -12.93 -5.96
C GLU A 47 -10.45 -11.65 -6.79
N GLY A 48 -10.07 -11.69 -8.08
CA GLY A 48 -10.08 -10.52 -8.96
C GLY A 48 -9.04 -9.44 -8.58
N GLN A 49 -8.13 -9.73 -7.65
CA GLN A 49 -7.11 -8.80 -7.17
C GLN A 49 -5.75 -9.03 -7.82
N THR A 50 -4.89 -8.02 -7.71
CA THR A 50 -3.51 -8.08 -8.20
C THR A 50 -2.53 -7.57 -7.16
N ILE A 51 -1.35 -8.19 -7.09
CA ILE A 51 -0.18 -7.56 -6.47
C ILE A 51 0.28 -6.43 -7.39
N SER A 52 0.49 -5.22 -6.85
CA SER A 52 0.84 -4.04 -7.65
C SER A 52 2.21 -4.16 -8.31
N GLN A 53 2.38 -3.51 -9.47
CA GLN A 53 3.65 -3.37 -10.18
C GLN A 53 4.79 -2.94 -9.21
N PRO A 54 5.97 -3.60 -9.24
CA PRO A 54 7.12 -3.24 -8.40
C PRO A 54 7.48 -1.76 -8.39
N TYR A 55 7.50 -1.11 -9.57
CA TYR A 55 7.73 0.33 -9.67
C TYR A 55 6.71 1.15 -8.86
N ILE A 56 5.42 0.79 -8.92
CA ILE A 56 4.36 1.52 -8.22
C ILE A 56 4.48 1.33 -6.70
N VAL A 57 4.81 0.12 -6.23
CA VAL A 57 5.10 -0.16 -4.81
C VAL A 57 6.24 0.72 -4.32
N ALA A 58 7.37 0.71 -5.04
CA ALA A 58 8.55 1.51 -4.68
C ALA A 58 8.26 3.02 -4.75
N PHE A 59 7.57 3.48 -5.79
CA PHE A 59 7.24 4.89 -5.97
C PHE A 59 6.35 5.41 -4.84
N MET A 60 5.30 4.65 -4.48
CA MET A 60 4.39 5.04 -3.41
C MET A 60 5.10 5.08 -2.05
N THR A 61 5.94 4.08 -1.77
CA THR A 61 6.76 3.99 -0.56
C THR A 61 7.73 5.18 -0.45
N GLN A 62 8.50 5.45 -1.50
CA GLN A 62 9.42 6.60 -1.56
C GLN A 62 8.69 7.94 -1.40
N ALA A 63 7.53 8.11 -2.05
CA ALA A 63 6.79 9.37 -2.04
C ALA A 63 6.33 9.78 -0.62
N LEU A 64 6.09 8.80 0.27
CA LEU A 64 5.69 9.04 1.66
C LEU A 64 6.84 9.55 2.55
N ARG A 65 8.12 9.35 2.15
CA ARG A 65 9.31 9.70 2.93
C ARG A 65 9.20 9.20 4.38
N LEU A 66 9.01 7.88 4.47
CA LEU A 66 8.78 7.17 5.72
C LEU A 66 10.00 7.24 6.64
N LYS A 67 9.73 7.15 7.94
CA LYS A 67 10.75 7.10 8.99
C LYS A 67 10.57 5.83 9.83
N GLN A 68 11.64 5.42 10.49
CA GLN A 68 11.64 4.27 11.42
C GLN A 68 10.68 4.43 12.60
N THR A 69 10.25 5.66 12.91
CA THR A 69 9.28 5.94 13.98
C THR A 69 7.84 6.01 13.49
N ASP A 70 7.60 5.94 12.18
CA ASP A 70 6.26 6.16 11.62
C ASP A 70 5.37 4.95 11.92
N ARG A 71 4.11 5.22 12.27
CA ARG A 71 3.03 4.23 12.31
C ARG A 71 2.21 4.36 11.04
N VAL A 72 2.14 3.29 10.24
CA VAL A 72 1.56 3.33 8.90
C VAL A 72 0.26 2.53 8.85
N LEU A 73 -0.78 3.12 8.25
CA LEU A 73 -1.99 2.40 7.84
C LEU A 73 -1.94 2.10 6.34
N GLU A 74 -2.03 0.84 5.97
CA GLU A 74 -2.27 0.38 4.60
C GLU A 74 -3.73 -0.01 4.44
N ILE A 75 -4.35 0.40 3.33
CA ILE A 75 -5.68 -0.05 2.92
C ILE A 75 -5.58 -0.87 1.66
N GLY A 76 -6.01 -2.13 1.74
CA GLY A 76 -5.88 -3.15 0.70
C GLY A 76 -4.63 -4.00 0.92
N THR A 77 -4.65 -4.89 1.91
CA THR A 77 -3.52 -5.79 2.19
C THR A 77 -3.19 -6.66 0.97
N GLY A 78 -4.21 -7.16 0.27
CA GLY A 78 -4.07 -8.06 -0.86
C GLY A 78 -3.19 -9.26 -0.52
N SER A 79 -2.03 -9.37 -1.18
CA SER A 79 -1.07 -10.43 -0.90
C SER A 79 -0.26 -10.23 0.39
N GLY A 80 -0.17 -8.99 0.90
CA GLY A 80 0.71 -8.58 2.00
C GLY A 80 2.07 -8.02 1.56
N TYR A 81 2.38 -7.97 0.26
CA TYR A 81 3.71 -7.54 -0.21
C TYR A 81 4.02 -6.08 0.11
N GLN A 82 3.07 -5.16 -0.10
CA GLN A 82 3.28 -3.74 0.21
C GLN A 82 3.39 -3.53 1.73
N ALA A 83 2.59 -4.23 2.55
CA ALA A 83 2.75 -4.28 4.00
C ALA A 83 4.16 -4.72 4.42
N ALA A 84 4.68 -5.80 3.81
CA ALA A 84 6.02 -6.31 4.08
C ALA A 84 7.12 -5.31 3.67
N VAL A 85 6.94 -4.60 2.56
CA VAL A 85 7.88 -3.55 2.13
C VAL A 85 7.88 -2.39 3.12
N LEU A 86 6.71 -1.96 3.60
CA LEU A 86 6.59 -0.90 4.60
C LEU A 86 7.24 -1.31 5.93
N SER A 87 7.05 -2.57 6.35
CA SER A 87 7.48 -3.05 7.66
C SER A 87 9.00 -3.07 7.87
N GLN A 88 9.77 -3.09 6.79
CA GLN A 88 11.24 -2.96 6.84
C GLN A 88 11.73 -1.53 7.13
N ILE A 89 10.84 -0.53 7.02
CA ILE A 89 11.20 0.89 7.04
C ILE A 89 10.67 1.60 8.29
N VAL A 90 9.55 1.14 8.83
CA VAL A 90 8.74 1.86 9.83
C VAL A 90 8.59 1.08 11.14
N ASP A 91 8.08 1.75 12.17
CA ASP A 91 7.87 1.13 13.50
C ASP A 91 6.81 0.02 13.40
N SER A 92 5.62 0.37 12.91
CA SER A 92 4.49 -0.54 12.82
C SER A 92 3.63 -0.28 11.59
N VAL A 93 3.12 -1.38 11.01
CA VAL A 93 2.21 -1.37 9.88
C VAL A 93 0.89 -1.98 10.31
N TYR A 94 -0.20 -1.27 10.08
CA TYR A 94 -1.57 -1.73 10.24
C TYR A 94 -2.16 -1.83 8.86
N THR A 95 -2.67 -3.00 8.46
CA THR A 95 -3.18 -3.22 7.11
C THR A 95 -4.59 -3.80 7.15
N VAL A 96 -5.48 -3.25 6.34
CA VAL A 96 -6.90 -3.64 6.30
C VAL A 96 -7.23 -4.27 4.97
N GLU A 97 -7.85 -5.44 5.00
CA GLU A 97 -8.31 -6.19 3.83
C GLU A 97 -9.76 -6.59 3.98
N ILE A 98 -10.54 -6.49 2.92
CA ILE A 98 -11.97 -6.80 2.93
C ILE A 98 -12.24 -8.26 2.55
N VAL A 99 -11.34 -8.88 1.78
CA VAL A 99 -11.44 -10.27 1.34
C VAL A 99 -10.76 -11.22 2.33
N GLU A 100 -11.54 -12.05 3.01
CA GLU A 100 -11.08 -12.96 4.07
C GLU A 100 -9.95 -13.92 3.63
N SER A 101 -10.05 -14.51 2.44
CA SER A 101 -9.04 -15.42 1.91
C SER A 101 -7.68 -14.74 1.71
N LEU A 102 -7.69 -13.49 1.25
CA LEU A 102 -6.49 -12.65 1.08
C LEU A 102 -5.93 -12.21 2.43
N ALA A 103 -6.77 -11.74 3.36
CA ALA A 103 -6.34 -11.35 4.71
C ALA A 103 -5.62 -12.50 5.42
N THR A 104 -6.20 -13.70 5.35
CA THR A 104 -5.65 -14.93 5.96
C THR A 104 -4.31 -15.31 5.32
N SER A 105 -4.25 -15.32 3.99
CA SER A 105 -3.02 -15.64 3.25
C SER A 105 -1.90 -14.64 3.53
N ALA A 106 -2.21 -13.34 3.51
CA ALA A 106 -1.26 -12.28 3.84
C ALA A 106 -0.71 -12.42 5.25
N GLN A 107 -1.58 -12.65 6.24
CA GLN A 107 -1.16 -12.86 7.64
C GLN A 107 -0.20 -14.05 7.77
N LYS A 108 -0.48 -15.15 7.07
CA LYS A 108 0.41 -16.33 7.04
C LYS A 108 1.77 -15.98 6.44
N ASN A 109 1.80 -15.39 5.24
CA ASN A 109 3.06 -15.04 4.56
C ASN A 109 3.93 -14.08 5.39
N LEU A 110 3.30 -13.06 5.99
CA LEU A 110 3.99 -12.09 6.85
C LEU A 110 4.58 -12.76 8.10
N LYS A 111 3.84 -13.69 8.72
CA LYS A 111 4.30 -14.44 9.88
C LYS A 111 5.45 -15.39 9.55
N GLU A 112 5.38 -16.08 8.40
CA GLU A 112 6.43 -16.99 7.93
C GLU A 112 7.75 -16.25 7.62
N LEU A 113 7.66 -14.99 7.19
CA LEU A 113 8.81 -14.11 7.00
C LEU A 113 9.28 -13.39 8.29
N GLY A 114 8.66 -13.65 9.44
CA GLY A 114 9.03 -13.06 10.73
C GLY A 114 8.70 -11.57 10.86
N LEU A 115 7.76 -11.06 10.07
CA LEU A 115 7.39 -9.63 10.04
C LEU A 115 6.32 -9.32 11.10
N TYR A 116 6.71 -9.38 12.36
CA TYR A 116 5.80 -9.26 13.51
C TYR A 116 5.30 -7.84 13.79
N ASN A 117 5.90 -6.82 13.17
CA ASN A 117 5.44 -5.43 13.25
C ASN A 117 4.31 -5.11 12.25
N VAL A 118 3.72 -6.11 11.59
CA VAL A 118 2.56 -5.97 10.72
C VAL A 118 1.31 -6.58 11.36
N GLN A 119 0.27 -5.78 11.50
CA GLN A 119 -1.04 -6.22 11.99
C GLN A 119 -2.06 -6.20 10.85
N VAL A 120 -2.63 -7.37 10.54
CA VAL A 120 -3.64 -7.53 9.50
C VAL A 120 -5.03 -7.53 10.14
N LYS A 121 -5.97 -6.74 9.59
CA LYS A 121 -7.39 -6.73 9.98
C LYS A 121 -8.25 -7.08 8.77
N LEU A 122 -9.10 -8.09 8.95
CA LEU A 122 -10.26 -8.28 8.08
C LEU A 122 -11.29 -7.19 8.38
N GLY A 123 -11.63 -6.36 7.39
CA GLY A 123 -12.60 -5.31 7.57
C GLY A 123 -12.72 -4.33 6.41
N ASP A 124 -13.61 -3.36 6.59
CA ASP A 124 -13.83 -2.29 5.61
C ASP A 124 -12.75 -1.20 5.74
N GLY A 125 -11.83 -1.19 4.77
CA GLY A 125 -10.77 -0.21 4.69
C GLY A 125 -11.24 1.24 4.53
N TYR A 126 -12.48 1.48 4.08
CA TYR A 126 -13.05 2.83 3.94
C TYR A 126 -13.16 3.53 5.29
N ARG A 127 -13.39 2.76 6.36
CA ARG A 127 -13.47 3.26 7.74
C ARG A 127 -12.10 3.35 8.42
N GLY A 128 -11.02 2.93 7.74
CA GLY A 128 -9.68 2.86 8.30
C GLY A 128 -9.59 1.94 9.53
N TRP A 129 -8.77 2.34 10.50
CA TRP A 129 -8.58 1.60 11.75
C TRP A 129 -8.47 2.58 12.92
N LYS A 130 -9.61 3.16 13.29
CA LYS A 130 -9.73 4.24 14.27
C LYS A 130 -9.11 3.90 15.63
N GLU A 131 -9.16 2.64 16.05
CA GLU A 131 -8.60 2.17 17.32
C GLU A 131 -7.08 2.35 17.42
N HIS A 132 -6.37 2.45 16.30
CA HIS A 132 -4.92 2.68 16.27
C HIS A 132 -4.51 4.05 15.74
N ALA A 133 -5.47 4.85 15.27
CA ALA A 133 -5.23 6.21 14.84
C ALA A 133 -4.69 7.09 16.00
N PRO A 134 -3.96 8.17 15.71
CA PRO A 134 -3.59 8.65 14.38
C PRO A 134 -2.39 7.89 13.75
N PHE A 135 -2.27 7.97 12.42
CA PHE A 135 -1.17 7.39 11.65
C PHE A 135 -0.28 8.47 11.03
N ASP A 136 1.03 8.25 11.02
CA ASP A 136 2.02 9.15 10.41
C ASP A 136 1.98 9.08 8.88
N ALA A 137 1.65 7.89 8.35
CA ALA A 137 1.39 7.72 6.94
C ALA A 137 0.20 6.80 6.66
N ILE A 138 -0.50 7.07 5.56
CA ILE A 138 -1.55 6.20 5.04
C ILE A 138 -1.24 5.88 3.57
N LEU A 139 -1.29 4.59 3.21
CA LEU A 139 -1.06 4.11 1.85
C LEU A 139 -2.28 3.30 1.39
N VAL A 140 -2.93 3.72 0.31
CA VAL A 140 -4.12 3.05 -0.21
C VAL A 140 -3.77 2.35 -1.52
N THR A 141 -3.95 1.03 -1.60
CA THR A 141 -3.62 0.17 -2.75
C THR A 141 -4.86 -0.21 -3.58
N ALA A 142 -5.99 0.44 -3.33
CA ALA A 142 -7.20 0.39 -4.15
C ALA A 142 -7.59 1.82 -4.54
N GLY A 143 -8.08 2.02 -5.76
CA GLY A 143 -8.40 3.39 -6.18
C GLY A 143 -9.82 3.79 -5.78
N ALA A 144 -9.90 4.90 -5.08
CA ALA A 144 -11.14 5.51 -4.63
C ALA A 144 -11.70 6.47 -5.70
N GLU A 145 -13.01 6.65 -5.74
CA GLU A 145 -13.63 7.67 -6.59
C GLU A 145 -13.40 9.07 -6.03
N TYR A 146 -13.44 9.20 -4.70
CA TYR A 146 -13.30 10.45 -3.97
C TYR A 146 -12.36 10.26 -2.79
N MET A 147 -11.90 11.36 -2.20
CA MET A 147 -11.08 11.33 -1.00
C MET A 147 -11.87 10.74 0.19
N PRO A 148 -11.43 9.63 0.79
CA PRO A 148 -12.11 9.05 1.96
C PRO A 148 -11.81 9.89 3.22
N LEU A 149 -12.80 10.65 3.67
CA LEU A 149 -12.65 11.58 4.80
C LEU A 149 -12.24 10.87 6.10
N TYR A 150 -12.72 9.64 6.33
CA TYR A 150 -12.31 8.84 7.49
C TYR A 150 -10.80 8.60 7.55
N LEU A 151 -10.13 8.40 6.42
CA LEU A 151 -8.67 8.24 6.39
C LEU A 151 -7.96 9.58 6.63
N VAL A 152 -8.52 10.68 6.11
CA VAL A 152 -7.98 12.03 6.34
C VAL A 152 -8.06 12.43 7.82
N GLU A 153 -9.14 12.05 8.50
CA GLU A 153 -9.32 12.26 9.94
C GLU A 153 -8.30 11.47 10.77
N GLN A 154 -8.02 10.23 10.36
CA GLN A 154 -7.05 9.34 11.03
C GLN A 154 -5.59 9.67 10.72
N LEU A 155 -5.32 10.60 9.79
CA LEU A 155 -3.98 11.08 9.51
C LEU A 155 -3.48 12.02 10.62
N ALA A 156 -2.29 11.75 11.16
CA ALA A 156 -1.62 12.58 12.14
C ALA A 156 -1.32 13.99 11.60
N GLU A 157 -1.12 14.94 12.50
CA GLU A 157 -0.57 16.25 12.13
C GLU A 157 0.84 16.07 11.55
N ASN A 158 1.16 16.75 10.45
CA ASN A 158 2.33 16.48 9.59
C ASN A 158 2.34 15.14 8.82
N GLY A 159 1.32 14.30 9.01
CA GLY A 159 1.19 13.00 8.35
C GLY A 159 0.99 13.13 6.83
N ARG A 160 1.26 12.03 6.12
CA ARG A 160 1.22 11.97 4.65
C ARG A 160 0.34 10.82 4.18
N MET A 161 -0.49 11.04 3.18
CA MET A 161 -1.27 9.96 2.57
C MET A 161 -1.03 9.91 1.06
N ILE A 162 -0.89 8.70 0.54
CA ILE A 162 -0.86 8.43 -0.90
C ILE A 162 -2.02 7.52 -1.30
N ILE A 163 -2.79 7.96 -2.29
CA ILE A 163 -4.05 7.30 -2.68
C ILE A 163 -4.32 7.49 -4.19
N PRO A 164 -4.77 6.45 -4.92
CA PRO A 164 -5.26 6.60 -6.29
C PRO A 164 -6.69 7.14 -6.27
N ILE A 165 -6.95 8.27 -6.94
CA ILE A 165 -8.27 8.91 -7.02
C ILE A 165 -8.71 9.05 -8.47
N GLY A 166 -9.93 8.64 -8.78
CA GLY A 166 -10.54 8.82 -10.10
C GLY A 166 -11.67 7.84 -10.37
N PRO A 167 -12.27 7.89 -11.57
CA PRO A 167 -13.45 7.10 -11.89
C PRO A 167 -13.22 5.60 -11.70
N HIS A 168 -14.29 4.87 -11.34
CA HIS A 168 -14.24 3.43 -11.07
C HIS A 168 -13.70 2.62 -12.25
N ARG A 169 -14.04 3.03 -13.48
CA ARG A 169 -13.53 2.45 -14.72
C ARG A 169 -12.67 3.51 -15.42
N GLY A 170 -11.35 3.40 -15.31
CA GLY A 170 -10.45 4.28 -16.06
C GLY A 170 -9.11 4.54 -15.40
N VAL A 171 -8.44 5.55 -15.94
CA VAL A 171 -7.20 6.08 -15.40
C VAL A 171 -7.52 6.88 -14.13
N ARG A 172 -6.77 6.63 -13.07
CA ARG A 172 -6.81 7.38 -11.80
C ARG A 172 -5.56 8.22 -11.67
N GLN A 173 -5.62 9.27 -10.86
CA GLN A 173 -4.45 10.05 -10.46
C GLN A 173 -3.94 9.53 -9.12
N LEU A 174 -2.66 9.23 -9.04
CA LEU A 174 -1.99 8.98 -7.78
C LEU A 174 -1.79 10.32 -7.07
N VAL A 175 -2.46 10.52 -5.95
CA VAL A 175 -2.47 11.77 -5.19
C VAL A 175 -1.64 11.59 -3.93
N LEU A 176 -0.68 12.49 -3.70
CA LEU A 176 0.00 12.62 -2.41
C LEU A 176 -0.56 13.82 -1.68
N LEU A 177 -0.95 13.64 -0.43
CA LEU A 177 -1.38 14.72 0.43
C LEU A 177 -0.62 14.75 1.74
N ARG A 178 -0.61 15.92 2.36
CA ARG A 178 -0.02 16.17 3.68
C ARG A 178 -0.96 17.00 4.51
N LYS A 179 -1.10 16.63 5.79
CA LYS A 179 -1.81 17.41 6.80
C LYS A 179 -0.84 18.39 7.44
N LYS A 180 -1.20 19.68 7.48
CA LYS A 180 -0.44 20.73 8.16
C LYS A 180 -1.38 21.77 8.77
N ASN A 181 -1.28 22.00 10.07
CA ASN A 181 -2.13 22.88 10.87
C ASN A 181 -3.61 22.55 10.65
N GLY A 182 -3.97 21.27 10.67
CA GLY A 182 -5.34 20.79 10.39
C GLY A 182 -5.80 20.93 8.93
N LYS A 183 -5.00 21.50 8.03
CA LYS A 183 -5.34 21.67 6.61
C LYS A 183 -4.67 20.61 5.75
N ILE A 184 -5.36 20.18 4.70
CA ILE A 184 -4.83 19.25 3.71
C ILE A 184 -4.27 20.01 2.51
N LYS A 185 -3.04 19.67 2.13
CA LYS A 185 -2.45 20.05 0.84
C LYS A 185 -2.20 18.80 0.03
N SER A 186 -2.71 18.76 -1.20
CA SER A 186 -2.55 17.63 -2.11
C SER A 186 -1.81 18.02 -3.39
N LYS A 187 -1.22 17.03 -4.05
CA LYS A 187 -0.66 17.14 -5.40
C LYS A 187 -0.87 15.84 -6.17
N ASN A 188 -1.12 15.95 -7.46
CA ASN A 188 -1.13 14.82 -8.37
C ASN A 188 0.29 14.44 -8.73
N LEU A 189 0.60 13.15 -8.70
CA LEU A 189 1.93 12.62 -9.02
C LEU A 189 1.99 12.00 -10.41
N MET A 190 1.04 11.11 -10.74
CA MET A 190 1.00 10.43 -12.03
C MET A 190 -0.33 9.72 -12.28
N ALA A 191 -0.59 9.39 -13.54
CA ALA A 191 -1.67 8.49 -13.94
C ALA A 191 -1.37 7.03 -13.56
N VAL A 192 -2.36 6.33 -13.01
CA VAL A 192 -2.27 4.92 -12.57
C VAL A 192 -3.56 4.18 -12.86
N ARG A 193 -3.50 2.84 -12.78
CA ARG A 193 -4.67 1.95 -12.79
C ARG A 193 -4.59 1.03 -11.57
N PHE A 194 -5.67 0.98 -10.81
CA PHE A 194 -5.79 0.17 -9.61
C PHE A 194 -7.13 -0.57 -9.62
N VAL A 195 -7.24 -1.66 -8.87
CA VAL A 195 -8.53 -2.27 -8.56
C VAL A 195 -9.43 -1.28 -7.80
N PRO A 196 -10.76 -1.39 -7.90
CA PRO A 196 -11.67 -0.49 -7.20
C PRO A 196 -11.58 -0.60 -5.68
N PHE A 197 -11.67 0.54 -5.00
CA PHE A 197 -11.92 0.57 -3.57
C PHE A 197 -13.40 0.26 -3.34
N ILE A 198 -13.69 -0.96 -2.88
CA ILE A 198 -15.06 -1.42 -2.61
C ILE A 198 -15.47 -1.13 -1.17
N THR A 199 -16.75 -0.81 -0.99
CA THR A 199 -17.42 -0.67 0.31
C THR A 199 -18.58 -1.66 0.35
N PRO A 200 -18.82 -2.37 1.47
CA PRO A 200 -19.94 -3.31 1.59
C PRO A 200 -21.31 -2.68 1.28
N GLU A 201 -21.45 -1.36 1.48
CA GLU A 201 -22.71 -0.62 1.29
C GLU A 201 -23.05 -0.30 -0.18
N LYS A 202 -22.23 -0.75 -1.16
CA LYS A 202 -22.44 -0.50 -2.61
C LYS A 202 -22.42 -1.77 -3.47
N GLN A 203 -23.07 -2.85 -3.03
CA GLN A 203 -23.44 -3.97 -3.91
C GLN A 203 -24.87 -3.83 -4.40
#